data_AF-A0AAJ4JYH2-F1
#
_entry.id   AF-A0AAJ4JYH2-F1
#
_cell.length_a   1.000
_cell.length_b   1.000
_cell.length_c   1.000
_cell.angle_alpha   90.00
_cell.angle_beta   90.00
_cell.angle_gamma   90.00
#
_symmetry.space_group_name_H-M   'P 1'
#
loop_
_entity.id
_entity.type
_entity.pdbx_description
1 polymer ?
#
loop_
_entity_poly.entity_id
_entity_poly.type
_entity_poly.pdbx_seq_one_letter_code
_entity_poly.pdbx_strand_id
1 'polypeptide(L)'
;MVEKTYDLKNEIEARQLFDLQAEKIKNLKKELDDCIQTLIEASVAANITQDIVVGNLVDRKLADLAKTHKLAVDYIEKVTGKNIDVVLADNAALEEAEGDL
;
A
#
# COMPACT_ATOMS: atom_id res chain seq x y z
N MET A 1 9.60 -49.57 6.65
CA MET A 1 8.63 -48.82 7.50
C MET A 1 9.20 -47.49 7.98
N VAL A 2 10.45 -47.42 8.44
CA VAL A 2 11.07 -46.18 8.98
C VAL A 2 11.19 -45.04 7.95
N GLU A 3 11.61 -45.36 6.72
CA GLU A 3 11.82 -44.38 5.63
C GLU A 3 10.52 -43.67 5.24
N LYS A 4 9.44 -44.44 5.00
CA LYS A 4 8.10 -43.91 4.70
C LYS A 4 7.54 -43.00 5.81
N THR A 5 7.91 -43.25 7.06
CA THR A 5 7.51 -42.40 8.20
C THR A 5 8.30 -41.09 8.25
N TYR A 6 9.57 -41.11 7.85
CA TYR A 6 10.42 -39.91 7.78
C TYR A 6 9.97 -38.98 6.66
N ASP A 7 9.66 -39.52 5.48
CA ASP A 7 9.16 -38.75 4.34
C ASP A 7 7.83 -38.06 4.67
N LEU A 8 6.90 -38.80 5.31
CA LEU A 8 5.61 -38.25 5.73
C LEU A 8 5.77 -37.12 6.76
N LYS A 9 6.75 -37.24 7.67
CA LYS A 9 7.04 -36.21 8.66
C LYS A 9 7.53 -34.92 8.00
N ASN A 10 8.44 -35.03 7.04
CA ASN A 10 8.98 -33.87 6.30
C ASN A 10 7.89 -33.16 5.49
N GLU A 11 6.98 -33.89 4.86
CA GLU A 11 5.84 -33.31 4.15
C GLU A 11 4.89 -32.53 5.07
N ILE A 12 4.62 -33.07 6.27
CA ILE A 12 3.78 -32.39 7.27
C ILE A 12 4.44 -31.10 7.75
N GLU A 13 5.74 -31.14 8.06
CA GLU A 13 6.50 -29.96 8.49
C GLU A 13 6.52 -28.88 7.38
N ALA A 14 6.70 -29.27 6.12
CA ALA A 14 6.65 -28.34 4.99
C ALA A 14 5.28 -27.65 4.84
N ARG A 15 4.17 -28.40 5.02
CA ARG A 15 2.82 -27.81 5.02
C ARG A 15 2.61 -26.83 6.18
N GLN A 16 3.05 -27.19 7.38
CA GLN A 16 2.94 -26.31 8.55
C GLN A 16 3.73 -25.01 8.35
N LEU A 17 4.92 -25.08 7.75
CA LEU A 17 5.71 -23.90 7.41
C LEU A 17 5.01 -23.03 6.36
N PHE A 18 4.36 -23.64 5.37
CA PHE A 18 3.59 -22.91 4.37
C PHE A 18 2.39 -22.19 4.99
N ASP A 19 1.62 -22.86 5.83
CA ASP A 19 0.47 -22.26 6.54
C ASP A 19 0.91 -21.11 7.44
N LEU A 20 2.03 -21.27 8.16
CA LEU A 20 2.59 -20.21 9.00
C LEU A 20 3.03 -19.00 8.18
N GLN A 21 3.63 -19.21 7.00
CA GLN A 21 3.99 -18.11 6.09
C GLN A 21 2.75 -17.40 5.55
N ALA A 22 1.70 -18.15 5.17
CA ALA A 22 0.46 -17.58 4.68
C ALA A 22 -0.21 -16.69 5.74
N GLU A 23 -0.24 -17.14 7.00
CA GLU A 23 -0.81 -16.35 8.10
C GLU A 23 0.02 -15.09 8.39
N LYS A 24 1.36 -15.18 8.35
CA LYS A 24 2.24 -14.01 8.48
C LYS A 24 2.00 -12.98 7.36
N ILE A 25 1.89 -13.44 6.12
CA ILE A 25 1.61 -12.56 4.97
C ILE A 25 0.25 -11.88 5.13
N LYS A 26 -0.77 -12.60 5.59
CA LYS A 26 -2.09 -12.05 5.85
C LYS A 26 -2.06 -10.97 6.93
N ASN A 27 -1.35 -11.21 8.04
CA ASN A 27 -1.22 -10.22 9.11
C ASN A 27 -0.46 -8.97 8.65
N LEU A 28 0.64 -9.14 7.91
CA LEU A 28 1.39 -8.02 7.33
C LEU A 28 0.56 -7.18 6.36
N LYS A 29 -0.28 -7.81 5.53
CA LYS A 29 -1.22 -7.10 4.65
C LYS A 29 -2.22 -6.25 5.44
N LYS A 30 -2.75 -6.81 6.53
CA LYS A 30 -3.66 -6.08 7.41
C LYS A 30 -2.96 -4.88 8.08
N GLU A 31 -1.76 -5.07 8.62
CA GLU A 31 -0.99 -3.98 9.23
C GLU A 31 -0.67 -2.87 8.22
N LEU A 32 -0.42 -3.23 6.96
CA LEU A 32 -0.21 -2.25 5.89
C LEU A 32 -1.50 -1.48 5.57
N ASP A 33 -2.65 -2.16 5.47
CA ASP A 33 -3.94 -1.51 5.26
C ASP A 33 -4.29 -0.54 6.41
N ASP A 34 -4.07 -0.96 7.67
CA ASP A 34 -4.27 -0.13 8.86
C ASP A 34 -3.33 1.10 8.87
N CYS A 35 -2.08 0.92 8.41
CA CYS A 35 -1.12 2.02 8.27
C CYS A 35 -1.54 3.03 7.20
N ILE A 36 -1.98 2.57 6.03
CA ILE A 36 -2.50 3.44 4.95
C ILE A 36 -3.72 4.20 5.45
N GLN A 37 -4.63 3.55 6.16
CA GLN A 37 -5.80 4.19 6.75
C GLN A 37 -5.42 5.29 7.75
N THR A 38 -4.40 5.07 8.58
CA THR A 38 -3.87 6.09 9.50
C THR A 38 -3.30 7.30 8.76
N LEU A 39 -2.58 7.07 7.65
CA LEU A 39 -2.07 8.15 6.80
C LEU A 39 -3.21 8.97 6.17
N ILE A 40 -4.28 8.30 5.72
CA ILE A 40 -5.49 8.96 5.21
C ILE A 40 -6.10 9.87 6.29
N GLU A 41 -6.28 9.35 7.51
CA GLU A 41 -6.84 10.13 8.62
C GLU A 41 -5.98 11.33 8.98
N ALA A 42 -4.65 11.18 8.97
CA ALA A 42 -3.72 12.27 9.18
C ALA A 42 -3.81 13.33 8.07
N SER A 43 -3.92 12.92 6.80
CA SER A 43 -4.13 13.82 5.64
C SER A 43 -5.42 14.62 5.79
N VAL A 44 -6.53 13.96 6.14
CA VAL A 44 -7.83 14.63 6.40
C VAL A 44 -7.74 15.61 7.56
N ALA A 45 -7.12 15.21 8.69
CA ALA A 45 -7.02 16.03 9.88
C ALA A 45 -6.13 17.27 9.69
N ALA A 46 -5.15 17.22 8.79
CA ALA A 46 -4.26 18.33 8.52
C ALA A 46 -4.98 19.54 7.88
N ASN A 47 -6.21 19.37 7.35
CA ASN A 47 -7.04 20.42 6.76
C ASN A 47 -6.30 21.34 5.78
N ILE A 48 -5.28 20.78 5.11
CA ILE A 48 -4.54 21.44 4.04
C ILE A 48 -5.41 21.29 2.81
N THR A 49 -5.54 22.35 2.00
CA THR A 49 -6.05 22.27 0.63
C THR A 49 -5.53 20.97 0.03
N GLN A 50 -6.41 20.00 -0.21
CA GLN A 50 -6.02 18.62 -0.55
C GLN A 50 -5.53 18.57 -2.00
N ASP A 51 -4.53 19.39 -2.31
CA ASP A 51 -3.75 19.29 -3.53
C ASP A 51 -2.81 18.10 -3.33
N ILE A 52 -3.32 16.91 -3.62
CA ILE A 52 -2.55 15.65 -3.54
C ILE A 52 -1.32 15.68 -4.48
N VAL A 53 -1.27 16.71 -5.33
CA VAL A 53 -0.25 17.01 -6.33
C VAL A 53 0.97 17.74 -5.77
N VAL A 54 0.77 18.71 -4.87
CA VAL A 54 1.83 19.48 -4.16
C VAL A 54 1.56 19.45 -2.65
N GLY A 55 1.07 18.30 -2.18
CA GLY A 55 0.59 18.13 -0.83
C GLY A 55 1.73 18.02 0.17
N ASN A 56 1.37 17.88 1.44
CA ASN A 56 2.36 17.64 2.48
C ASN A 56 3.03 16.25 2.29
N LEU A 57 4.00 15.91 3.12
CA LEU A 57 4.70 14.62 3.06
C LEU A 57 3.75 13.40 3.04
N VAL A 58 2.59 13.50 3.71
CA VAL A 58 1.59 12.43 3.79
C VAL A 58 0.90 12.24 2.43
N ASP A 59 0.53 13.32 1.75
CA ASP A 59 -0.16 13.24 0.47
C ASP A 59 0.73 12.64 -0.62
N ARG A 60 2.02 13.02 -0.65
CA ARG A 60 3.02 12.38 -1.56
C ARG A 60 3.15 10.88 -1.30
N LYS A 61 3.19 10.47 -0.02
CA LYS A 61 3.22 9.06 0.35
C LYS A 61 1.96 8.32 -0.08
N LEU A 62 0.79 8.95 0.02
CA LEU A 62 -0.47 8.36 -0.45
C LEU A 62 -0.48 8.22 -1.97
N ALA A 63 0.04 9.19 -2.73
CA ALA A 63 0.17 9.09 -4.18
C ALA A 63 1.11 7.95 -4.60
N ASP A 64 2.24 7.77 -3.92
CA ASP A 64 3.13 6.63 -4.14
C ASP A 64 2.46 5.29 -3.83
N LEU A 65 1.75 5.21 -2.70
CA LEU A 65 1.02 4.01 -2.31
C LEU A 65 -0.10 3.67 -3.29
N ALA A 66 -0.74 4.68 -3.91
CA ALA A 66 -1.80 4.47 -4.90
C ALA A 66 -1.33 3.74 -6.16
N LYS A 67 -0.02 3.72 -6.45
CA LYS A 67 0.55 2.91 -7.56
C LYS A 67 0.30 1.41 -7.38
N THR A 68 0.14 0.94 -6.15
CA THR A 68 0.01 -0.50 -5.84
C THR A 68 -1.11 -0.86 -4.86
N HIS A 69 -1.69 0.11 -4.14
CA HIS A 69 -2.67 -0.13 -3.08
C HIS A 69 -4.02 0.56 -3.34
N LYS A 70 -5.07 -0.27 -3.41
CA LYS A 70 -6.45 0.18 -3.68
C LYS A 70 -7.00 1.18 -2.66
N LEU A 71 -6.65 1.05 -1.37
CA LEU A 71 -7.14 1.99 -0.35
C LEU A 71 -6.68 3.43 -0.61
N ALA A 72 -5.41 3.59 -1.03
CA ALA A 72 -4.87 4.90 -1.39
C ALA A 72 -5.52 5.43 -2.69
N VAL A 73 -5.74 4.57 -3.69
CA VAL A 73 -6.47 4.92 -4.92
C VAL A 73 -7.87 5.46 -4.57
N ASP A 74 -8.65 4.68 -3.82
CA ASP A 74 -10.03 5.01 -3.50
C ASP A 74 -10.14 6.33 -2.73
N TYR A 75 -9.20 6.60 -1.82
CA TYR A 75 -9.13 7.88 -1.10
C TYR A 75 -8.82 9.06 -2.03
N ILE A 76 -7.78 8.93 -2.87
CA ILE A 76 -7.34 10.00 -3.76
C ILE A 76 -8.43 10.33 -4.77
N GLU A 77 -9.06 9.33 -5.40
CA GLU A 77 -10.14 9.56 -6.36
C GLU A 77 -11.35 10.23 -5.70
N LYS A 78 -11.69 9.84 -4.47
CA LYS A 78 -12.77 10.46 -3.69
C LYS A 78 -12.49 11.93 -3.39
N VAL A 79 -11.28 12.24 -2.97
CA VAL A 79 -10.90 13.60 -2.56
C VAL A 79 -10.75 14.53 -3.76
N THR A 80 -10.11 14.06 -4.82
CA THR A 80 -9.81 14.86 -6.01
C THR A 80 -10.97 14.91 -7.00
N GLY A 81 -11.88 13.92 -6.97
CA GLY A 81 -12.92 13.74 -7.97
C GLY A 81 -12.37 13.34 -9.36
N LYS A 82 -11.09 12.99 -9.45
CA LYS A 82 -10.40 12.58 -10.68
C LYS A 82 -10.05 11.10 -10.61
N ASN A 83 -9.87 10.48 -11.78
CA ASN A 83 -9.29 9.14 -11.85
C ASN A 83 -7.80 9.18 -11.47
N ILE A 84 -7.32 8.13 -10.78
CA ILE A 84 -5.95 8.08 -10.26
C ILE A 84 -4.88 8.24 -11.34
N ASP A 85 -5.10 7.72 -12.55
CA ASP A 85 -4.10 7.81 -13.63
C ASP A 85 -3.89 9.28 -14.06
N VAL A 86 -4.96 10.08 -14.06
CA VAL A 86 -4.90 11.52 -14.32
C VAL A 86 -4.14 12.23 -13.21
N VAL A 87 -4.43 11.90 -11.96
CA VAL A 87 -3.74 12.51 -10.80
C VAL A 87 -2.25 12.18 -10.82
N LEU A 88 -1.86 10.93 -11.09
CA LEU A 88 -0.45 10.54 -11.15
C LEU A 88 0.30 11.18 -12.32
N ALA A 89 -0.37 11.37 -13.45
CA ALA A 89 0.21 12.07 -14.59
C ALA A 89 0.41 13.57 -14.31
N ASP A 90 -0.58 14.22 -13.69
CA ASP A 90 -0.48 15.61 -13.24
C ASP A 90 0.68 15.77 -12.23
N ASN A 91 0.85 14.83 -11.29
CA ASN A 91 1.95 14.82 -10.32
C ASN A 91 3.32 14.70 -10.99
N ALA A 92 3.48 13.76 -11.93
CA ALA A 92 4.75 13.54 -12.63
C ALA A 92 5.18 14.79 -13.42
N ALA A 93 4.25 15.44 -14.11
CA ALA A 93 4.52 16.67 -14.86
C ALA A 93 4.96 17.83 -13.95
N LEU A 94 4.45 17.88 -12.71
CA LEU A 94 4.82 18.93 -11.74
C LEU A 94 6.15 18.65 -11.04
N GLU A 95 6.46 17.38 -10.72
CA GLU A 95 7.79 17.00 -10.21
C GLU A 95 8.89 17.34 -11.22
N GLU A 96 8.65 17.11 -12.52
CA GLU A 96 9.57 17.51 -13.60
C GLU A 96 9.73 19.03 -13.66
N ALA A 97 8.65 19.80 -13.49
CA ALA A 97 8.70 21.26 -13.50
C ALA A 97 9.38 21.88 -12.27
N GLU A 98 9.30 21.26 -11.09
CA GLU A 98 9.99 21.73 -9.87
C GLU A 98 11.46 21.33 -9.83
N GLY A 99 11.85 20.23 -10.49
CA GLY A 99 13.24 19.74 -10.53
C GLY A 99 14.18 20.50 -11.50
N ASP A 100 13.61 21.29 -12.42
CA ASP A 100 14.34 22.03 -13.47
C ASP A 100 14.62 23.51 -13.10
N LEU A 101 14.42 23.91 -11.83
CA LEU A 101 14.71 25.25 -11.28
C LEU A 101 15.93 25.26 -10.34
#